data_AF-A0A5D8YKD9-F1
#
_entry.id   AF-A0A5D8YKD9-F1
#
_cell.length_a   1.000
_cell.length_b   1.000
_cell.length_c   1.000
_cell.angle_alpha   90.00
_cell.angle_beta   90.00
_cell.angle_gamma   90.00
#
_symmetry.space_group_name_H-M   'P 1'
#
loop_
_entity.id
_entity.type
_entity.pdbx_description
1 polymer ?
#
loop_
_entity_poly.entity_id
_entity_poly.type
_entity_poly.pdbx_seq_one_letter_code
_entity_poly.pdbx_strand_id
1 'polypeptide(L)'
;MTSRVLLLHGLWMRPASMALLASRLARAGFAPERIGYASVRGNPEFAIRELQREMRSAPCHVVAHSLGGLVTLTALEREPDLPVLRVVCLGSPLCGSAA
;
A
#
# COMPACT_ATOMS: atom_id res chain seq x y z
N MET A 1 -14.37 -8.89 -11.01
CA MET A 1 -13.32 -8.78 -9.97
C MET A 1 -12.13 -8.08 -10.58
N THR A 2 -11.54 -7.08 -9.91
CA THR A 2 -10.32 -6.39 -10.38
C THR A 2 -9.09 -7.27 -10.14
N SER A 3 -8.10 -7.21 -11.03
CA SER A 3 -6.79 -7.84 -10.85
C SER A 3 -5.73 -6.85 -10.36
N ARG A 4 -6.07 -5.55 -10.27
CA ARG A 4 -5.16 -4.48 -9.86
C ARG A 4 -4.76 -4.60 -8.40
N VAL A 5 -3.46 -4.57 -8.13
CA VAL A 5 -2.90 -4.66 -6.77
C VAL A 5 -1.91 -3.52 -6.54
N LEU A 6 -2.18 -2.64 -5.58
CA LEU A 6 -1.24 -1.64 -5.12
C LEU A 6 -0.28 -2.25 -4.10
N LEU A 7 1.02 -2.18 -4.36
CA LEU A 7 2.08 -2.65 -3.47
C LEU A 7 2.75 -1.47 -2.78
N LEU A 8 2.67 -1.45 -1.46
CA LEU A 8 3.17 -0.35 -0.64
C LEU A 8 4.28 -0.83 0.30
N HIS A 9 5.46 -0.20 0.18
CA HIS A 9 6.64 -0.56 0.96
C HIS A 9 6.63 0.04 2.37
N GLY A 10 7.55 -0.39 3.24
CA GLY A 10 7.71 0.12 4.61
C GLY A 10 8.64 1.33 4.74
N LEU A 11 8.93 1.71 5.98
CA LEU A 11 9.88 2.76 6.34
C LEU A 11 11.30 2.44 5.81
N TRP A 12 12.03 3.47 5.32
CA TRP A 12 13.38 3.35 4.74
C TRP A 12 13.51 2.43 3.50
N MET A 13 12.41 1.88 3.00
CA MET A 13 12.39 1.02 1.82
C MET A 13 12.13 1.82 0.54
N ARG A 14 12.53 1.25 -0.60
CA ARG A 14 12.16 1.73 -1.94
C ARG A 14 11.11 0.80 -2.55
N PRO A 15 10.33 1.24 -3.55
CA PRO A 15 9.38 0.37 -4.26
C PRO A 15 9.99 -0.95 -4.76
N ALA A 16 11.25 -0.92 -5.19
CA ALA A 16 11.98 -2.10 -5.65
C ALA A 16 12.07 -3.23 -4.62
N SER A 17 11.95 -2.94 -3.32
CA SER A 17 11.88 -3.97 -2.26
C SER A 17 10.69 -4.92 -2.42
N MET A 18 9.65 -4.50 -3.13
CA MET A 18 8.45 -5.30 -3.42
C MET A 18 8.51 -6.00 -4.79
N ALA A 19 9.65 -5.95 -5.51
CA ALA A 19 9.75 -6.47 -6.88
C ALA A 19 9.52 -7.99 -6.96
N LEU A 20 10.06 -8.77 -6.03
CA LEU A 20 9.86 -10.23 -6.01
C LEU A 20 8.39 -10.58 -5.80
N LEU A 21 7.72 -9.90 -4.87
CA LEU A 21 6.28 -10.08 -4.63
C LEU A 21 5.46 -9.67 -5.85
N ALA A 22 5.79 -8.53 -6.48
CA ALA A 22 5.15 -8.09 -7.71
C ALA A 22 5.28 -9.15 -8.82
N SER A 23 6.46 -9.72 -9.03
CA SER A 23 6.67 -10.77 -10.03
C SER A 23 5.81 -12.00 -9.76
N ARG A 24 5.71 -12.44 -8.50
CA ARG A 24 4.88 -13.59 -8.11
C ARG A 24 3.38 -13.32 -8.30
N LEU A 25 2.91 -12.13 -7.95
CA LEU A 25 1.52 -11.73 -8.17
C LEU A 25 1.18 -11.65 -9.67
N ALA A 26 2.08 -11.09 -10.47
CA ALA A 26 1.92 -11.04 -11.93
C ALA A 26 1.81 -12.44 -12.53
N ARG A 27 2.68 -13.37 -12.10
CA ARG A 27 2.62 -14.79 -12.52
C ARG A 27 1.33 -15.49 -12.08
N ALA A 28 0.68 -15.00 -11.03
CA ALA A 28 -0.62 -15.51 -10.55
C ALA A 28 -1.83 -14.82 -11.22
N GLY A 29 -1.61 -13.94 -12.20
CA GLY A 29 -2.68 -13.28 -12.96
C GLY A 29 -3.14 -11.93 -12.41
N PHE A 30 -2.43 -11.36 -11.43
CA PHE A 30 -2.69 -10.00 -10.93
C PHE A 30 -1.92 -8.94 -11.75
N ALA A 31 -2.34 -7.69 -11.62
CA ALA A 31 -1.67 -6.51 -12.18
C ALA A 31 -1.09 -5.65 -11.04
N PRO A 32 0.10 -5.99 -10.51
CA PRO A 32 0.70 -5.27 -9.38
C PRO A 32 1.38 -3.96 -9.81
N GLU A 33 1.03 -2.88 -9.14
CA GLU A 33 1.62 -1.55 -9.25
C GLU A 33 2.38 -1.24 -7.96
N ARG A 34 3.68 -0.92 -8.05
CA ARG A 34 4.48 -0.58 -6.88
C ARG A 34 4.42 0.92 -6.65
N ILE A 35 3.82 1.32 -5.52
CA ILE A 35 3.71 2.73 -5.13
C ILE A 35 4.91 3.08 -4.26
N GLY A 36 5.58 4.17 -4.62
CA GLY A 36 6.68 4.73 -3.85
C GLY A 36 6.28 6.01 -3.16
N TYR A 37 6.65 6.14 -1.88
CA TYR A 37 6.47 7.38 -1.15
C TYR A 37 7.71 7.67 -0.29
N ALA A 38 7.96 8.95 -0.02
CA ALA A 38 9.06 9.37 0.85
C ALA A 38 8.71 9.05 2.32
N SER A 39 8.99 7.82 2.75
CA SER A 39 8.64 7.34 4.10
C SER A 39 9.43 7.99 5.24
N VAL A 40 10.51 8.73 4.92
CA VAL A 40 11.54 9.16 5.89
C VAL A 40 11.75 10.67 5.89
N ARG A 41 11.68 11.29 4.70
CA ARG A 41 11.92 12.72 4.50
C ARG A 41 10.65 13.50 4.13
N GLY A 42 9.51 12.80 4.06
CA GLY A 42 8.22 13.37 3.68
C GLY A 42 7.28 13.49 4.86
N ASN A 43 6.36 14.45 4.80
CA ASN A 43 5.21 14.47 5.68
C ASN A 43 4.34 13.22 5.39
N PRO A 44 4.03 12.37 6.39
CA PRO A 44 3.15 11.20 6.22
C PRO A 44 1.84 11.52 5.50
N GLU A 45 1.33 12.74 5.67
CA GLU A 45 0.14 13.26 4.99
C GLU A 45 0.26 13.26 3.47
N PHE A 46 1.44 13.48 2.92
CA PHE A 46 1.66 13.44 1.48
C PHE A 46 1.50 12.01 0.94
N ALA A 47 2.07 11.04 1.64
CA ALA A 47 1.96 9.63 1.29
C ALA A 47 0.51 9.15 1.32
N ILE A 48 -0.26 9.57 2.34
CA ILE A 48 -1.69 9.28 2.44
C ILE A 48 -2.45 9.86 1.25
N ARG A 49 -2.27 11.16 0.94
CA ARG A 49 -2.97 11.80 -0.18
C ARG A 49 -2.63 11.18 -1.53
N GLU A 50 -1.35 10.87 -1.76
CA GLU A 50 -0.90 10.21 -2.98
C GLU A 50 -1.55 8.83 -3.11
N LEU A 51 -1.56 8.05 -2.03
CA LEU A 51 -2.20 6.74 -2.01
C LEU A 51 -3.71 6.82 -2.26
N GLN A 52 -4.41 7.77 -1.65
CA GLN A 52 -5.84 8.01 -1.90
C GLN A 52 -6.10 8.35 -3.38
N ARG A 53 -5.23 9.15 -4.01
CA ARG A 53 -5.32 9.43 -5.46
C ARG A 53 -5.19 8.15 -6.28
N GLU A 54 -4.22 7.29 -5.98
CA GLU A 54 -4.04 6.02 -6.69
C GLU A 54 -5.19 5.02 -6.44
N MET A 55 -5.78 5.02 -5.25
CA MET A 55 -6.94 4.20 -4.93
C MET A 55 -8.21 4.66 -5.64
N ARG A 56 -8.39 5.99 -5.82
CA ARG A 56 -9.54 6.56 -6.54
C ARG A 56 -9.57 6.22 -8.03
N SER A 57 -8.42 5.99 -8.65
CA SER A 57 -8.35 5.86 -10.12
C SER A 57 -9.11 4.64 -10.66
N ALA A 58 -9.15 3.54 -9.91
CA ALA A 58 -9.87 2.33 -10.27
C ALA A 58 -9.95 1.35 -9.07
N PRO A 59 -10.97 0.47 -9.01
CA PRO A 59 -11.05 -0.56 -8.00
C PRO A 59 -9.79 -1.40 -7.89
N CYS A 60 -9.28 -1.61 -6.68
CA CYS A 60 -8.02 -2.30 -6.44
C CYS A 60 -7.99 -3.14 -5.16
N HIS A 61 -6.99 -4.00 -5.07
CA HIS A 61 -6.51 -4.60 -3.83
C HIS A 61 -5.24 -3.88 -3.37
N VAL A 62 -4.93 -3.94 -2.07
CA VAL A 62 -3.69 -3.38 -1.53
C VAL A 62 -2.92 -4.45 -0.77
N VAL A 63 -1.61 -4.53 -1.01
CA VAL A 63 -0.68 -5.28 -0.17
C VAL A 63 0.36 -4.31 0.37
N ALA A 64 0.42 -4.18 1.68
CA ALA A 64 1.22 -3.15 2.34
C ALA A 64 2.14 -3.76 3.41
N HIS A 65 3.41 -3.39 3.38
CA HIS A 65 4.42 -3.90 4.29
C HIS A 65 4.73 -2.93 5.44
N SER A 66 4.79 -3.42 6.68
CA SER A 66 5.19 -2.66 7.86
C SER A 66 4.42 -1.32 7.96
N LEU A 67 5.11 -0.18 7.99
CA LEU A 67 4.53 1.17 7.99
C LEU A 67 3.52 1.42 6.86
N GLY A 68 3.69 0.81 5.68
CA GLY A 68 2.75 0.95 4.58
C GLY A 68 1.33 0.51 4.96
N GLY A 69 1.20 -0.49 5.85
CA GLY A 69 -0.11 -0.93 6.33
C GLY A 69 -0.83 0.15 7.12
N LEU A 70 -0.12 0.85 8.01
CA LEU A 70 -0.69 1.99 8.75
C LEU A 70 -1.09 3.11 7.79
N VAL A 71 -0.24 3.47 6.83
CA VAL A 71 -0.56 4.49 5.82
C VAL A 71 -1.81 4.12 5.01
N THR A 72 -1.95 2.85 4.65
CA THR A 72 -3.12 2.33 3.92
C THR A 72 -4.39 2.42 4.75
N LEU A 73 -4.35 1.97 6.00
CA LEU A 73 -5.52 1.99 6.87
C LEU A 73 -5.94 3.41 7.23
N THR A 74 -4.99 4.30 7.52
CA THR A 74 -5.28 5.72 7.74
C THR A 74 -5.90 6.38 6.51
N ALA A 75 -5.48 6.02 5.30
CA ALA A 75 -6.09 6.51 4.07
C ALA A 75 -7.57 6.10 3.94
N LEU A 76 -7.88 4.84 4.29
CA LEU A 76 -9.23 4.27 4.25
C LEU A 76 -10.13 4.77 5.38
N GLU A 77 -9.59 4.98 6.58
CA GLU A 77 -10.32 5.58 7.69
C GLU A 77 -10.77 7.01 7.35
N ARG A 78 -9.95 7.77 6.62
CA ARG A 78 -10.25 9.14 6.20
C ARG A 78 -11.19 9.22 5.00
N GLU A 79 -11.18 8.19 4.14
CA GLU A 79 -12.03 8.12 2.95
C GLU A 79 -12.57 6.69 2.77
N PRO A 80 -13.63 6.32 3.51
CA PRO A 80 -14.15 4.95 3.52
C PRO A 80 -14.73 4.48 2.18
N ASP A 81 -15.14 5.43 1.33
CA ASP A 81 -15.77 5.16 0.02
C ASP A 81 -14.75 4.86 -1.10
N LEU A 82 -13.45 4.82 -0.78
CA LEU A 82 -12.43 4.42 -1.74
C LEU A 82 -12.74 3.00 -2.27
N PRO A 83 -12.56 2.73 -3.58
CA PRO A 83 -12.93 1.46 -4.18
C PRO A 83 -11.88 0.35 -3.91
N VAL A 84 -11.45 0.21 -2.66
CA VAL A 84 -10.50 -0.80 -2.20
C VAL A 84 -11.26 -2.03 -1.73
N LEU A 85 -11.04 -3.15 -2.42
CA LEU A 85 -11.78 -4.38 -2.16
C LEU A 85 -11.19 -5.22 -1.02
N ARG A 86 -9.85 -5.24 -0.92
CA ARG A 86 -9.11 -6.00 0.11
C ARG A 86 -7.80 -5.31 0.44
N VAL A 87 -7.40 -5.41 1.70
CA VAL A 87 -6.09 -4.99 2.19
C VAL A 87 -5.40 -6.18 2.84
N VAL A 88 -4.13 -6.40 2.50
CA VAL A 88 -3.25 -7.37 3.15
C VAL A 88 -2.10 -6.62 3.80
N CYS A 89 -2.00 -6.69 5.12
CA CYS A 89 -0.90 -6.11 5.89
C CYS A 89 0.18 -7.16 6.17
N LEU A 90 1.41 -6.92 5.71
CA LEU A 90 2.55 -7.79 5.90
C LEU A 90 3.45 -7.22 6.99
N GLY A 91 3.37 -7.80 8.19
CA GLY A 91 4.19 -7.38 9.34
C GLY A 91 3.95 -5.92 9.77
N SER A 92 2.73 -5.41 9.59
CA SER A 92 2.36 -4.04 10.01
C SER A 92 2.12 -3.96 11.51
N PRO A 93 2.66 -2.95 12.22
CA PRO A 93 2.47 -2.78 13.66
C PRO A 93 1.10 -2.17 13.96
N LEU A 94 0.02 -2.89 13.65
CA LEU A 94 -1.36 -2.40 13.77
C LEU A 94 -1.76 -2.08 15.20
N CYS A 95 -1.15 -2.75 16.17
CA CYS A 95 -1.34 -2.51 17.61
C CYS A 95 -0.16 -1.74 18.23
N GLY A 96 0.59 -0.99 17.41
CA GLY A 96 1.83 -0.36 17.82
C GLY A 96 3.03 -1.30 17.75
N SER A 97 4.22 -0.74 17.98
CA SER A 97 5.49 -1.45 18.06
C SER A 97 6.17 -1.07 19.36
N ALA A 98 6.28 -2.01 20.30
CA ALA A 98 7.12 -1.87 21.49
C ALA A 98 8.52 -2.34 21.13
N ALA A 99 9.31 -1.46 20.51
CA ALA A 99 10.75 -1.63 20.39
C ALA A 99 11.43 -0.95 21.57
#